data_AF-A0A4D4LAJ4-F1
#
_entry.id   AF-A0A4D4LAJ4-F1
#
_cell.length_a   1.000
_cell.length_b   1.000
_cell.length_c   1.000
_cell.angle_alpha   90.00
_cell.angle_beta   90.00
_cell.angle_gamma   90.00
#
_symmetry.space_group_name_H-M   'P 1'
#
loop_
_entity.id
_entity.type
_entity.pdbx_description
1 polymer ?
#
loop_
_entity_poly.entity_id
_entity_poly.type
_entity_poly.pdbx_seq_one_letter_code
_entity_poly.pdbx_strand_id
1 'polypeptide(L)' 'MSSPATWRKSSFSGNGEDNHCVELLPVDGKIKLRESDTPADILTTTPGGLRTFIRAVKAGALDRLGR' A
#
# COMPACT_ATOMS: atom_id res chain seq x y z
N MET A 1 -5.46 -22.26 -12.58
CA MET A 1 -6.18 -20.98 -12.82
C MET A 1 -5.69 -20.01 -11.77
N SER A 2 -4.96 -18.96 -12.15
CA SER A 2 -4.55 -17.92 -11.21
C SER A 2 -5.78 -17.06 -10.94
N SER A 3 -6.22 -16.96 -9.68
CA SER A 3 -7.32 -16.08 -9.31
C SER A 3 -7.08 -14.67 -9.86
N PRO A 4 -8.10 -13.95 -10.36
CA PRO A 4 -7.93 -12.57 -10.77
C PRO A 4 -7.29 -11.81 -9.61
N ALA A 5 -6.20 -11.09 -9.91
CA ALA A 5 -5.46 -10.37 -8.90
C ALA A 5 -6.38 -9.27 -8.35
N THR A 6 -6.85 -9.43 -7.11
CA THR A 6 -7.79 -8.49 -6.46
C THR A 6 -7.03 -7.54 -5.54
N TRP A 7 -7.27 -6.24 -5.70
CA TRP A 7 -6.77 -5.21 -4.79
C TRP A 7 -7.28 -5.48 -3.37
N ARG A 8 -6.37 -5.45 -2.40
CA ARG A 8 -6.67 -5.65 -0.98
C ARG A 8 -6.52 -4.33 -0.24
N LYS A 9 -7.64 -3.82 0.26
CA LYS A 9 -7.69 -2.68 1.17
C LYS A 9 -7.30 -3.10 2.60
N SER A 10 -6.74 -2.17 3.36
CA SER A 10 -6.47 -2.36 4.79
C SER A 10 -7.78 -2.55 5.58
N SER A 11 -7.77 -3.38 6.63
CA SER A 11 -8.91 -3.48 7.55
C SER A 11 -9.09 -2.25 8.44
N PHE A 12 -8.08 -1.37 8.49
CA PHE A 12 -8.13 -0.08 9.19
C PHE A 12 -8.78 1.02 8.35
N SER A 13 -9.07 0.74 7.08
CA SER A 13 -9.83 1.62 6.22
C SER A 13 -11.31 1.56 6.61
N GLY A 14 -11.81 2.60 7.25
CA GLY A 14 -13.23 2.77 7.58
C GLY A 14 -14.06 3.37 6.42
N ASN A 15 -15.31 3.71 6.75
CA ASN A 15 -16.29 4.31 5.82
C ASN A 15 -16.56 5.81 6.10
N GLY A 16 -15.80 6.44 6.99
CA GLY A 16 -15.90 7.88 7.31
C GLY A 16 -15.02 8.77 6.41
N GLU A 17 -15.06 10.08 6.66
CA GLU A 17 -14.47 11.11 5.78
C GLU A 17 -12.91 11.12 5.76
N ASP A 18 -12.23 10.63 6.79
CA ASP A 18 -10.76 10.61 6.90
C ASP A 18 -10.13 9.24 6.53
N ASN A 19 -10.68 8.52 5.55
CA ASN A 19 -10.18 7.20 5.17
C ASN A 19 -9.31 7.22 3.91
N HIS A 20 -8.06 7.65 4.06
CA HIS A 20 -7.03 7.46 3.03
C HIS A 20 -6.58 5.99 3.01
N CYS A 21 -7.05 5.23 2.02
CA CYS A 21 -6.89 3.79 2.01
C CYS A 21 -5.77 3.39 1.05
N VAL A 22 -4.63 2.95 1.59
CA VAL A 22 -3.61 2.25 0.79
C VAL A 22 -4.10 0.84 0.45
N GLU A 23 -4.06 0.49 -0.83
CA GLU A 23 -4.43 -0.82 -1.35
C GLU A 23 -3.21 -1.56 -1.92
N LEU A 24 -3.19 -2.88 -1.72
CA LEU A 24 -2.09 -3.75 -2.17
C LEU A 24 -2.58 -4.78 -3.19
N LEU A 25 -1.76 -5.04 -4.21
CA LEU A 25 -2.00 -6.11 -5.18
C LEU A 25 -0.73 -6.93 -5.41
N PRO A 26 -0.68 -8.19 -4.93
CA PRO A 26 0.37 -9.12 -5.32
C PRO A 26 0.20 -9.55 -6.78
N VAL A 27 1.24 -9.42 -7.59
CA VAL A 27 1.25 -9.82 -9.00
C VAL A 27 2.67 -10.16 -9.43
N ASP A 28 2.86 -11.35 -10.01
CA ASP A 28 4.13 -11.81 -10.58
C ASP A 28 5.36 -11.61 -9.66
N GLY A 29 5.21 -11.97 -8.37
CA GLY A 29 6.27 -11.84 -7.37
C GLY A 29 6.56 -10.40 -6.89
N LYS A 30 5.81 -9.42 -7.38
CA LYS A 30 5.86 -8.02 -6.99
C LYS A 30 4.62 -7.63 -6.18
N ILE A 31 4.66 -6.46 -5.57
CA ILE A 31 3.51 -5.82 -4.94
C ILE A 31 3.27 -4.49 -5.65
N LYS A 32 2.05 -4.28 -6.13
CA LYS A 32 1.57 -2.97 -6.53
C LYS A 32 0.89 -2.30 -5.34
N LEU A 33 1.13 -1.01 -5.17
CA LEU A 33 0.51 -0.13 -4.18
C LEU A 33 -0.20 0.99 -4.92
N ARG A 34 -1.36 1.39 -4.39
CA ARG A 34 -2.05 2.61 -4.80
C ARG A 34 -2.82 3.19 -3.61
N GLU A 35 -3.22 4.44 -3.74
CA GLU A 35 -4.15 5.10 -2.83
C GLU A 35 -5.57 5.02 -3.45
N SER A 36 -6.61 5.01 -2.61
CA SER A 36 -7.98 4.79 -3.09
C SER A 36 -8.58 5.95 -3.87
N ASP A 37 -8.23 7.18 -3.52
CA ASP A 37 -8.70 8.41 -4.16
C ASP A 37 -7.89 8.71 -5.44
N THR A 38 -6.65 8.19 -5.54
CA THR A 38 -5.84 8.23 -6.75
C THR A 38 -5.55 6.83 -7.33
N PRO A 39 -6.58 6.08 -7.78
CA PRO A 39 -6.43 4.67 -8.14
C PRO A 39 -5.58 4.42 -9.41
N ALA A 40 -5.27 5.47 -10.16
CA ALA A 40 -4.39 5.45 -11.33
C ALA A 40 -2.90 5.50 -10.96
N ASP A 41 -2.56 6.03 -9.78
CA ASP A 41 -1.17 6.19 -9.33
C ASP A 41 -0.69 4.90 -8.68
N ILE A 42 -0.03 4.06 -9.49
CA ILE A 42 0.42 2.74 -9.06
C ILE A 42 1.93 2.72 -8.86
N LEU A 43 2.35 2.50 -7.62
CA LEU A 43 3.74 2.19 -7.28
C LEU A 43 3.96 0.68 -7.34
N THR A 44 5.10 0.25 -7.87
CA THR A 44 5.49 -1.17 -7.88
C THR A 44 6.73 -1.39 -7.02
N THR A 45 6.67 -2.38 -6.14
CA THR A 45 7.78 -2.75 -5.25
C THR A 45 7.90 -4.27 -5.13
N THR A 46 8.87 -4.73 -4.36
CA THR A 46 9.03 -6.14 -3.99
C THR A 46 8.44 -6.39 -2.60
N PRO A 47 8.11 -7.64 -2.24
CA PRO A 47 7.70 -7.97 -0.87
C PRO A 47 8.73 -7.55 0.20
N GLY A 48 10.03 -7.66 -0.11
CA GLY A 48 11.11 -7.23 0.78
C GLY A 48 11.21 -5.70 0.90
N GLY A 49 11.04 -4.98 -0.21
CA GLY A 49 10.97 -3.52 -0.24
C GLY A 49 9.82 -2.98 0.60
N LEU A 50 8.61 -3.53 0.41
CA LEU A 50 7.45 -3.15 1.20
C LEU A 50 7.64 -3.43 2.70
N ARG A 51 8.21 -4.60 3.06
CA ARG A 51 8.51 -4.93 4.46
C ARG A 51 9.47 -3.92 5.09
N THR A 52 10.51 -3.52 4.35
CA THR A 52 11.51 -2.54 4.82
C THR A 52 10.87 -1.17 5.00
N PHE A 53 10.07 -0.73 4.02
CA PHE A 53 9.32 0.52 4.09
C PHE A 53 8.40 0.58 5.32
N ILE A 54 7.57 -0.44 5.54
CA ILE A 54 6.67 -0.49 6.70
C ILE A 54 7.44 -0.40 8.03
N ARG A 55 8.59 -1.09 8.13
CA ARG A 55 9.44 -1.02 9.34
C ARG A 55 10.03 0.38 9.55
N ALA A 56 10.47 1.04 8.48
CA ALA A 56 11.01 2.40 8.55
C ALA A 56 9.94 3.40 8.98
N VAL A 57 8.73 3.33 8.42
CA VAL A 57 7.58 4.16 8.83
C VAL A 57 7.28 3.96 10.32
N LYS A 58 7.16 2.71 10.77
CA LYS A 58 6.87 2.41 12.18
C LYS A 58 7.97 2.87 13.15
N ALA A 59 9.21 3.00 12.68
CA ALA A 59 10.34 3.49 13.45
C ALA A 59 10.46 5.03 13.43
N GLY A 60 9.55 5.74 12.76
CA GLY A 60 9.61 7.20 12.58
C GLY A 60 10.73 7.68 11.65
N ALA A 61 11.41 6.76 10.94
CA ALA A 61 12.56 7.10 10.10
C ALA A 61 12.20 7.99 8.90
N LEU A 62 10.91 8.06 8.57
CA LEU A 62 10.36 8.82 7.44
C LEU A 62 9.54 10.03 7.86
N ASP A 63 9.40 10.34 9.16
CA ASP A 63 8.52 11.41 9.65
C ASP A 63 8.92 12.79 9.12
N ARG A 64 10.21 12.98 8.82
CA ARG A 64 10.73 14.19 8.16
C ARG A 64 10.14 14.46 6.77
N LEU A 65 9.59 13.44 6.11
CA LEU A 65 8.99 13.56 4.77
C LEU A 65 7.52 14.01 4.83
N GLY A 66 6.88 13.92 6.00
CA GLY A 66 5.51 14.38 6.21
C GLY A 66 5.41 15.81 6.74
N ARG A 67 6.52 16.56 6.74
CA ARG A 67 6.60 17.95 7.22
C ARG A 67 6.50 18.92 6.04
#